data_AF-A0A6N8B8X7-F1
#
_entry.id   AF-A0A6N8B8X7-F1
#
_cell.length_a   1.000
_cell.length_b   1.000
_cell.length_c   1.000
_cell.angle_alpha   90.00
_cell.angle_beta   90.00
_cell.angle_gamma   90.00
#
_symmetry.space_group_name_H-M   'P 1'
#
loop_
_entity.id
_entity.type
_entity.pdbx_description
1 polymer ?
#
loop_
_entity_poly.entity_id
_entity_poly.type
_entity_poly.pdbx_seq_one_letter_code
_entity_poly.pdbx_strand_id
1 'polypeptide(L)'
;MNARVDKLMEVIRKTVLRLFPELAGSYHLTSNAKVVKVTQEALHVQPLLKDGAVNEESPVITAPPLPYKLKPGDLVRLKFLYGDPSEPYAETVTTAALGQITGGGLIIEGYGEVADYLVAEHLAAHSRMGTTTSPVDDKGDSLPGATTSSLTRFDINAHLKAGDKVAALPIEEGARFVVVAKL
;
A
#
# COMPACT_ATOMS: atom_id res chain seq x y z
N MET A 1 15.11 -8.87 -26.31
CA MET A 1 14.19 -8.37 -27.37
C MET A 1 15.02 -7.88 -28.55
N ASN A 2 14.51 -7.97 -29.78
CA ASN A 2 15.27 -7.61 -31.00
C ASN A 2 15.14 -6.10 -31.26
N ALA A 3 16.27 -5.37 -31.27
CA ALA A 3 16.29 -3.91 -31.42
C ALA A 3 15.57 -3.37 -32.68
N ARG A 4 15.40 -4.20 -33.72
CA ARG A 4 14.62 -3.84 -34.91
C ARG A 4 13.12 -3.83 -34.64
N VAL A 5 12.64 -4.75 -33.80
CA VAL A 5 11.23 -4.85 -33.41
C VAL A 5 10.86 -3.67 -32.53
N ASP A 6 11.72 -3.31 -31.58
CA ASP A 6 11.49 -2.17 -30.68
C ASP A 6 11.35 -0.86 -31.47
N LYS A 7 12.22 -0.65 -32.46
CA LYS A 7 12.19 0.53 -33.33
C LYS A 7 10.97 0.56 -34.25
N LEU A 8 10.51 -0.61 -34.72
CA LEU A 8 9.27 -0.74 -35.49
C LEU A 8 8.06 -0.37 -34.64
N MET A 9 7.97 -0.88 -33.41
CA MET A 9 6.88 -0.58 -32.48
C MET A 9 6.85 0.91 -32.11
N GLU A 10 8.01 1.55 -31.95
CA GLU A 10 8.08 2.99 -31.72
C GLU A 10 7.51 3.80 -32.91
N VAL A 11 7.85 3.43 -34.14
CA VAL A 11 7.36 4.09 -35.35
C VAL A 11 5.85 3.88 -35.53
N ILE A 12 5.36 2.65 -35.32
CA ILE A 12 3.93 2.34 -35.36
C ILE A 12 3.19 3.20 -34.35
N ARG A 13 3.64 3.24 -33.09
CA ARG A 13 3.05 4.06 -32.03
C ARG A 13 2.96 5.53 -32.43
N LYS A 14 4.07 6.13 -32.86
CA LYS A 14 4.09 7.56 -33.26
C LYS A 14 3.15 7.84 -34.43
N THR A 15 3.02 6.89 -35.35
CA THR A 15 2.15 7.00 -36.52
C THR A 15 0.68 6.90 -36.12
N VAL A 16 0.31 5.92 -35.29
CA VAL A 16 -1.06 5.76 -34.77
C VAL A 16 -1.49 6.98 -33.96
N LEU A 17 -0.62 7.50 -33.08
CA LEU A 17 -0.89 8.72 -32.32
C LEU A 17 -1.07 9.97 -33.19
N ARG A 18 -0.43 10.00 -34.36
CA ARG A 18 -0.56 11.11 -35.32
C ARG A 18 -1.83 11.00 -36.15
N LEU A 19 -2.27 9.77 -36.46
CA LEU A 19 -3.49 9.49 -37.21
C LEU A 19 -4.75 9.61 -36.35
N PHE A 20 -4.64 9.25 -35.07
CA PHE A 20 -5.74 9.23 -34.11
C PHE A 20 -5.31 9.98 -32.83
N PRO A 21 -5.20 11.33 -32.88
CA PRO A 21 -4.75 12.14 -31.75
C PRO A 21 -5.65 12.03 -30.51
N GLU A 22 -6.91 11.65 -30.68
CA GLU A 22 -7.84 11.30 -29.60
C GLU A 22 -7.37 10.10 -28.76
N LEU A 23 -6.53 9.24 -29.32
CA LEU A 23 -5.93 8.12 -28.60
C LEU A 23 -4.68 8.55 -27.82
N ALA A 24 -4.11 9.74 -28.04
CA ALA A 24 -2.90 10.21 -27.37
C ALA A 24 -3.06 10.39 -25.85
N GLY A 25 -4.29 10.55 -25.35
CA GLY A 25 -4.59 10.49 -23.91
C GLY A 25 -4.79 9.06 -23.37
N SER A 26 -5.01 8.09 -24.25
CA SER A 26 -5.50 6.75 -23.93
C SER A 26 -4.41 5.67 -23.99
N TYR A 27 -3.32 5.88 -24.73
CA TYR A 27 -2.17 4.95 -24.75
C TYR A 27 -1.33 4.95 -23.47
N HIS A 28 -1.74 5.73 -22.46
CA HIS A 28 -1.18 5.79 -21.12
C HIS A 28 -2.20 5.41 -20.04
N LEU A 29 -3.27 4.68 -20.38
CA LEU A 29 -4.35 4.30 -19.46
C LEU A 29 -3.84 3.38 -18.35
N THR A 30 -3.21 4.00 -17.36
CA THR A 30 -3.09 3.45 -16.03
C THR A 30 -4.45 3.66 -15.38
N SER A 31 -5.14 2.58 -15.05
CA SER A 31 -6.37 2.63 -14.28
C SER A 31 -6.14 1.97 -12.94
N ASN A 32 -6.78 2.49 -11.89
CA ASN A 32 -6.95 1.67 -10.70
C ASN A 32 -7.93 0.54 -11.03
N ALA A 33 -7.70 -0.63 -10.46
CA ALA A 33 -8.53 -1.80 -10.63
C ALA A 33 -8.60 -2.58 -9.32
N LYS A 34 -9.71 -3.30 -9.12
CA LYS A 34 -9.92 -4.17 -7.98
C LYS A 34 -9.75 -5.62 -8.39
N VAL A 35 -9.03 -6.39 -7.59
CA VAL A 35 -8.88 -7.83 -7.81
C VAL A 35 -10.23 -8.51 -7.59
N VAL A 36 -10.73 -9.21 -8.60
CA VAL A 36 -11.97 -9.99 -8.53
C VAL A 36 -11.66 -11.45 -8.21
N LYS A 37 -10.64 -11.99 -8.87
CA LYS A 37 -10.25 -13.40 -8.74
C LYS A 37 -8.76 -13.56 -9.00
N VAL A 38 -8.13 -14.44 -8.23
CA VAL A 38 -6.72 -14.83 -8.41
C VAL A 38 -6.68 -16.32 -8.73
N THR A 39 -5.95 -16.69 -9.78
CA THR A 39 -5.63 -18.09 -10.11
C THR A 39 -4.10 -18.25 -10.13
N GLN A 40 -3.61 -19.49 -10.24
CA GLN A 40 -2.17 -19.74 -10.35
C GLN A 40 -1.56 -19.13 -11.62
N GLU A 41 -2.36 -18.98 -12.68
CA GLU A 41 -1.91 -18.58 -14.01
C GLU A 41 -2.30 -17.16 -14.37
N ALA A 42 -3.19 -16.51 -13.61
CA ALA A 42 -3.72 -15.19 -13.96
C ALA A 42 -4.30 -14.42 -12.78
N LEU A 43 -4.32 -13.10 -12.95
CA LEU A 43 -4.99 -12.14 -12.08
C LEU A 43 -6.17 -11.52 -12.84
N HIS A 44 -7.38 -11.68 -12.33
CA HIS A 44 -8.58 -11.07 -12.90
C HIS A 44 -8.93 -9.79 -12.13
N VAL A 45 -8.97 -8.66 -12.84
CA VAL A 45 -9.13 -7.33 -12.25
C VAL A 45 -10.27 -6.57 -12.91
N GLN A 46 -11.02 -5.82 -12.11
CA GLN A 46 -12.11 -4.97 -12.55
C GLN A 46 -11.66 -3.50 -12.48
N PRO A 47 -11.62 -2.77 -13.60
CA PRO A 47 -11.30 -1.34 -13.59
C PRO A 47 -12.23 -0.53 -12.68
N LEU A 48 -11.68 0.49 -12.04
CA LEU A 48 -12.40 1.43 -11.21
C LEU A 48 -12.53 2.79 -11.91
N LEU A 49 -13.62 3.49 -11.61
CA LEU A 49 -13.82 4.89 -11.94
C LEU A 49 -12.92 5.79 -11.06
N LYS A 50 -12.84 7.07 -11.40
CA LYS A 50 -12.00 8.04 -10.67
C LYS A 50 -12.41 8.22 -9.20
N ASP A 51 -13.67 7.99 -8.88
CA ASP A 51 -14.24 8.02 -7.52
C ASP A 51 -14.01 6.71 -6.74
N GLY A 52 -13.39 5.71 -7.36
CA GLY A 52 -13.15 4.39 -6.77
C GLY A 52 -14.32 3.41 -6.89
N ALA A 53 -15.43 3.81 -7.51
CA ALA A 53 -16.52 2.89 -7.82
C ALA A 53 -16.10 1.89 -8.91
N VAL A 54 -16.73 0.73 -8.93
CA VAL A 54 -16.51 -0.26 -10.00
C VAL A 54 -17.01 0.29 -11.32
N ASN A 55 -16.18 0.24 -12.36
CA ASN A 55 -16.62 0.57 -13.71
C ASN A 55 -17.32 -0.65 -14.33
N GLU A 56 -18.64 -0.75 -14.20
CA GLU A 56 -19.44 -1.86 -14.72
C GLU A 56 -19.45 -1.95 -16.26
N GLU A 57 -19.15 -0.85 -16.95
CA GLU A 57 -19.06 -0.82 -18.41
C GLU A 57 -17.76 -1.45 -18.94
N SER A 58 -16.74 -1.55 -18.08
CA SER A 58 -15.48 -2.20 -18.43
C SER A 58 -15.54 -3.70 -18.16
N PRO A 59 -15.06 -4.57 -19.06
CA PRO A 59 -14.97 -5.99 -18.78
C PRO A 59 -13.94 -6.26 -17.68
N VAL A 60 -14.05 -7.43 -17.04
CA VAL A 60 -12.98 -7.97 -16.19
C VAL A 60 -11.78 -8.26 -17.09
N ILE A 61 -10.63 -7.70 -16.73
CA ILE A 61 -9.38 -7.82 -17.49
C ILE A 61 -8.51 -8.89 -16.83
N THR A 62 -7.93 -9.76 -17.65
CA THR A 62 -7.04 -10.83 -17.20
C THR A 62 -5.60 -10.40 -17.44
N ALA A 63 -4.84 -10.23 -16.36
CA ALA A 63 -3.42 -9.92 -16.39
C ALA A 63 -2.59 -11.13 -15.94
N PRO A 64 -1.29 -11.18 -16.28
CA PRO A 64 -0.36 -12.14 -15.70
C PRO A 64 -0.39 -12.09 -14.16
N PRO A 65 -0.13 -13.23 -13.49
CA PRO A 65 -0.11 -13.27 -12.04
C PRO A 65 1.09 -12.47 -11.54
N LEU A 66 0.91 -11.84 -10.39
CA LEU A 66 2.02 -11.21 -9.69
C LEU A 66 2.71 -12.24 -8.79
N PRO A 67 4.01 -12.08 -8.47
CA PRO A 67 4.70 -12.98 -7.56
C PRO A 67 4.22 -12.89 -6.09
N TYR A 68 3.17 -12.09 -5.81
CA TYR A 68 2.61 -11.85 -4.48
C TYR A 68 1.21 -12.43 -4.34
N LYS A 69 0.85 -12.79 -3.11
CA LYS A 69 -0.49 -13.29 -2.77
C LYS A 69 -1.48 -12.14 -2.69
N LEU A 70 -2.10 -11.81 -3.81
CA LEU A 70 -3.27 -10.93 -3.83
C LEU A 70 -4.51 -11.70 -3.40
N LYS A 71 -5.47 -11.01 -2.77
CA LYS A 71 -6.81 -11.53 -2.48
C LYS A 71 -7.88 -10.74 -3.25
N PRO A 72 -9.04 -11.37 -3.57
CA PRO A 72 -10.19 -10.64 -4.06
C PRO A 72 -10.51 -9.46 -3.14
N GLY A 73 -10.64 -8.28 -3.71
CA GLY A 73 -10.83 -7.04 -2.96
C GLY A 73 -9.64 -6.08 -3.02
N ASP A 74 -8.43 -6.58 -3.23
CA ASP A 74 -7.22 -5.76 -3.24
C ASP A 74 -7.21 -4.77 -4.41
N LEU A 75 -6.52 -3.65 -4.21
CA LEU A 75 -6.35 -2.62 -5.23
C LEU A 75 -5.03 -2.82 -5.97
N VAL A 76 -5.10 -2.77 -7.29
CA VAL A 76 -3.95 -2.83 -8.19
C VAL A 76 -4.04 -1.71 -9.22
N ARG A 77 -2.90 -1.35 -9.78
CA ARG A 77 -2.81 -0.44 -10.92
C ARG A 77 -2.72 -1.28 -12.17
N LEU A 78 -3.76 -1.24 -12.98
CA LEU A 78 -3.78 -1.87 -14.29
C LEU A 78 -3.08 -0.96 -15.29
N LYS A 79 -2.17 -1.55 -16.07
CA LYS A 79 -1.47 -0.92 -17.17
C LYS A 79 -1.53 -1.83 -18.39
N PHE A 80 -1.17 -1.28 -19.54
CA PHE A 80 -1.18 -1.98 -20.82
C PHE A 80 0.19 -1.82 -21.47
N LEU A 81 0.81 -2.93 -21.87
CA LEU A 81 2.12 -2.88 -22.47
C LEU A 81 2.02 -2.13 -23.79
N TYR A 82 2.84 -1.10 -23.90
CA TYR A 82 2.76 -0.11 -24.97
C TYR A 82 1.40 0.59 -25.18
N GLY A 83 0.45 0.45 -24.25
CA GLY A 83 -0.94 0.89 -24.41
C GLY A 83 -1.79 -0.06 -25.26
N ASP A 84 -1.34 -1.30 -25.47
CA ASP A 84 -2.09 -2.36 -26.13
C ASP A 84 -3.07 -3.03 -25.14
N PRO A 85 -4.39 -2.93 -25.32
CA PRO A 85 -5.39 -3.55 -24.46
C PRO A 85 -5.28 -5.08 -24.37
N SER A 86 -4.62 -5.73 -25.34
CA SER A 86 -4.41 -7.18 -25.37
C SER A 86 -3.23 -7.65 -24.51
N GLU A 87 -2.37 -6.72 -24.07
CA GLU A 87 -1.22 -7.00 -23.20
C GLU A 87 -1.33 -6.28 -21.84
N PRO A 88 -2.37 -6.57 -21.04
CA PRO A 88 -2.51 -5.98 -19.71
C PRO A 88 -1.45 -6.53 -18.76
N TYR A 89 -0.98 -5.67 -17.85
CA TYR A 89 -0.19 -6.09 -16.70
C TYR A 89 -0.61 -5.27 -15.47
N ALA A 90 -0.57 -5.91 -14.31
CA ALA A 90 -0.89 -5.27 -13.05
C ALA A 90 0.39 -4.84 -12.34
N GLU A 91 0.30 -3.75 -11.58
CA GLU A 91 1.27 -3.35 -10.58
C GLU A 91 0.54 -3.20 -9.25
N THR A 92 1.19 -3.50 -8.13
CA THR A 92 0.59 -3.26 -6.82
C THR A 92 0.46 -1.76 -6.57
N VAL A 93 -0.69 -1.31 -6.06
CA VAL A 93 -0.79 0.04 -5.51
C VAL A 93 -0.21 -0.01 -4.11
N THR A 94 0.96 0.57 -3.93
CA THR A 94 1.66 0.57 -2.63
C THR A 94 0.87 1.40 -1.63
N THR A 95 -0.04 0.77 -0.90
CA THR A 95 -0.64 1.33 0.32
C THR A 95 0.03 0.68 1.52
N ALA A 96 0.22 1.43 2.61
CA ALA A 96 0.71 0.85 3.85
C ALA A 96 -0.22 -0.29 4.27
N ALA A 97 0.35 -1.48 4.40
CA ALA A 97 -0.34 -2.65 4.88
C ALA A 97 -0.28 -2.67 6.41
N LEU A 98 -1.36 -3.10 7.03
CA LEU A 98 -1.41 -3.29 8.47
C LEU A 98 -0.77 -4.62 8.83
N GLY A 99 0.00 -4.61 9.91
CA GLY A 99 0.67 -5.80 10.39
C GLY A 99 0.85 -5.81 11.89
N GLN A 100 1.45 -6.90 12.35
CA GLN A 100 1.77 -7.14 13.74
C GLN A 100 3.19 -7.68 13.86
N ILE A 101 3.98 -7.06 14.74
CA ILE A 101 5.32 -7.54 15.08
C ILE A 101 5.17 -8.84 15.86
N THR A 102 5.91 -9.88 15.47
CA THR A 102 6.00 -11.15 16.21
C THR A 102 7.35 -11.24 16.93
N GLY A 103 7.53 -12.27 17.76
CA GLY A 103 8.81 -12.49 18.45
C GLY A 103 9.99 -12.82 17.52
N GLY A 104 9.74 -13.02 16.22
CA GLY A 104 10.77 -13.38 15.24
C GLY A 104 10.57 -12.79 13.84
N GLY A 105 9.60 -11.90 13.64
CA GLY A 105 9.25 -11.41 12.31
C GLY A 105 8.10 -10.40 12.32
N LEU A 106 7.47 -10.23 11.17
CA LEU A 106 6.34 -9.33 10.96
C LEU A 106 5.24 -10.08 10.20
N ILE A 107 4.03 -10.15 10.77
CA ILE A 107 2.88 -10.67 10.04
C ILE A 107 2.14 -9.49 9.42
N ILE A 108 2.08 -9.44 8.10
CA ILE A 108 1.29 -8.46 7.37
C ILE A 108 0.00 -9.10 6.89
N GLU A 109 -1.14 -8.45 7.13
CA GLU A 109 -2.42 -8.94 6.64
C GLU A 109 -2.40 -9.04 5.11
N GLY A 110 -2.71 -10.23 4.57
CA GLY A 110 -2.68 -10.51 3.13
C GLY A 110 -1.34 -11.03 2.59
N TYR A 111 -0.22 -10.69 3.22
CA TYR A 111 1.12 -11.15 2.77
C TYR A 111 1.65 -12.32 3.60
N GLY A 112 1.13 -12.51 4.83
CA GLY A 112 1.55 -13.58 5.72
C GLY A 112 2.75 -13.19 6.57
N GLU A 113 3.53 -14.18 7.00
CA GLU A 113 4.72 -13.96 7.81
C GLU A 113 5.90 -13.54 6.94
N VAL A 114 6.51 -12.42 7.30
CA VAL A 114 7.68 -11.83 6.65
C VAL A 114 8.84 -11.90 7.63
N ALA A 115 9.87 -12.66 7.26
CA ALA A 115 11.08 -12.80 8.07
C ALA A 115 11.94 -11.52 8.04
N ASP A 116 12.01 -10.87 6.89
CA ASP A 116 12.87 -9.71 6.66
C ASP A 116 12.07 -8.42 6.48
N TYR A 117 12.18 -7.52 7.45
CA TYR A 117 11.62 -6.17 7.36
C TYR A 117 12.64 -5.13 7.82
N LEU A 118 12.52 -3.94 7.27
CA LEU A 118 13.24 -2.75 7.70
C LEU A 118 12.33 -1.93 8.60
N VAL A 119 12.90 -1.27 9.60
CA VAL A 119 12.18 -0.29 10.41
C VAL A 119 12.70 1.08 10.01
N ALA A 120 11.85 1.90 9.39
CA ALA A 120 12.15 3.31 9.17
C ALA A 120 11.77 4.07 10.44
N GLU A 121 12.56 3.92 11.50
CA GLU A 121 12.30 4.57 12.78
C GLU A 121 12.95 5.96 12.85
N HIS A 122 12.13 6.97 13.12
CA HIS A 122 12.56 8.17 13.85
C HIS A 122 11.71 8.31 15.12
N LEU A 123 11.69 7.26 15.94
CA LEU A 123 11.03 7.29 17.23
C LEU A 123 12.09 7.26 18.33
N ALA A 124 12.72 8.41 18.59
CA ALA A 124 13.65 8.52 19.69
C ALA A 124 12.90 8.27 21.01
N ALA A 125 13.32 7.25 21.75
CA ALA A 125 12.91 7.08 23.13
C ALA A 125 13.17 8.39 23.87
N HIS A 126 12.15 8.92 24.52
CA HIS A 126 12.29 10.15 25.28
C HIS A 126 11.51 10.06 26.57
N SER A 127 12.02 10.74 27.59
CA SER A 127 11.37 10.84 28.88
C SER A 127 10.94 12.27 29.12
N ARG A 128 9.75 12.46 29.69
CA ARG A 128 9.31 13.77 30.19
C ARG A 128 9.08 13.67 31.69
N MET A 129 9.47 14.71 32.42
CA MET A 129 9.08 14.87 33.83
C MET A 129 7.78 15.64 33.88
N GLY A 130 6.82 15.19 34.68
CA GLY A 130 5.56 15.90 34.87
C GLY A 130 4.82 15.44 36.12
N THR A 131 3.70 16.07 36.39
CA THR A 131 2.78 15.69 37.47
C THR A 131 1.45 15.25 36.85
N THR A 132 0.77 14.28 37.46
CA THR A 132 -0.61 13.94 37.10
C THR A 132 -1.56 14.55 38.11
N THR A 133 -2.70 15.05 37.64
CA THR A 133 -3.78 15.57 38.51
C THR A 133 -5.03 14.73 38.29
N SER A 134 -5.68 14.29 39.36
CA SER A 134 -6.91 13.47 39.30
C SER A 134 -7.76 13.65 40.57
N PRO A 135 -9.11 13.65 40.48
CA PRO A 135 -9.90 13.57 39.23
C PRO A 135 -9.92 14.88 38.44
N VAL A 136 -10.01 14.77 37.11
CA VAL A 136 -10.21 15.89 36.15
C VAL A 136 -11.43 15.59 35.27
N ASP A 137 -12.02 16.62 34.67
CA ASP A 137 -13.11 16.46 33.70
C ASP A 137 -12.60 16.16 32.27
N ASP A 138 -13.52 16.03 31.31
CA ASP A 138 -13.21 15.72 29.91
C ASP A 138 -12.39 16.81 29.20
N LYS A 139 -12.28 18.00 29.79
CA LYS A 139 -11.46 19.11 29.29
C LYS A 139 -10.09 19.18 29.97
N GLY A 140 -9.86 18.35 30.98
CA GLY A 140 -8.64 18.33 31.80
C GLY A 140 -8.67 19.30 32.97
N ASP A 141 -9.81 19.90 33.29
CA ASP A 141 -9.96 20.79 34.44
C ASP A 141 -10.11 19.98 35.73
N SER A 142 -9.50 20.46 36.82
CA SER A 142 -9.52 19.76 38.12
C SER A 142 -10.92 19.72 38.73
N LEU A 143 -11.37 18.54 39.14
CA LEU A 143 -12.64 18.35 39.85
C LEU A 143 -12.45 18.49 41.38
N PRO A 144 -13.52 18.73 42.17
CA PRO A 144 -13.41 18.81 43.62
C PRO A 144 -12.77 17.54 44.22
N GLY A 145 -11.75 17.72 45.05
CA GLY A 145 -10.94 16.62 45.59
C GLY A 145 -9.77 16.19 44.71
N ALA A 146 -9.49 16.91 43.61
CA ALA A 146 -8.31 16.67 42.80
C ALA A 146 -7.02 16.76 43.61
N THR A 147 -6.16 15.77 43.44
CA THR A 147 -4.81 15.74 44.00
C THR A 147 -3.81 15.65 42.86
N THR A 148 -2.69 16.36 43.01
CA THR A 148 -1.60 16.36 42.04
C THR A 148 -0.46 15.51 42.59
N SER A 149 0.07 14.61 41.75
CA SER A 149 1.18 13.75 42.11
C SER A 149 2.47 14.54 42.32
N SER A 150 3.45 13.92 42.97
CA SER A 150 4.83 14.39 42.88
C SER A 150 5.35 14.31 41.44
N LEU A 151 6.40 15.10 41.16
CA LEU A 151 7.06 15.11 39.86
C LEU A 151 7.58 13.71 39.53
N THR A 152 7.01 13.12 38.49
CA THR A 152 7.25 11.74 38.07
C THR A 152 7.85 11.73 36.67
N ARG A 153 8.72 10.76 36.40
CA ARG A 153 9.28 10.51 35.08
C ARG A 153 8.32 9.65 34.26
N PHE A 154 7.91 10.15 33.11
CA PHE A 154 7.17 9.40 32.09
C PHE A 154 8.14 8.98 30.99
N ASP A 155 8.42 7.70 30.92
CA ASP A 155 9.20 7.12 29.83
C ASP A 155 8.27 6.77 28.67
N ILE A 156 8.47 7.42 27.52
CA ILE A 156 7.74 7.13 26.29
C ILE A 156 8.62 6.17 25.48
N ASN A 157 8.38 4.89 25.69
CA ASN A 157 9.06 3.81 24.98
C ASN A 157 8.40 3.62 23.62
N ALA A 158 9.11 4.03 22.57
CA ALA A 158 8.62 3.92 21.21
C ALA A 158 9.11 2.66 20.48
N HIS A 159 9.90 1.81 21.15
CA HIS A 159 10.38 0.56 20.60
C HIS A 159 9.22 -0.36 20.18
N LEU A 160 9.41 -1.00 19.03
CA LEU A 160 8.58 -2.10 18.57
C LEU A 160 8.82 -3.36 19.42
N LYS A 161 7.74 -3.98 19.87
CA LYS A 161 7.75 -5.26 20.59
C LYS A 161 6.76 -6.24 19.96
N ALA A 162 6.96 -7.53 20.23
CA ALA A 162 6.00 -8.55 19.84
C ALA A 162 4.59 -8.20 20.35
N GLY A 163 3.61 -8.24 19.46
CA GLY A 163 2.22 -7.83 19.72
C GLY A 163 1.86 -6.43 19.24
N ASP A 164 2.84 -5.57 18.94
CA ASP A 164 2.55 -4.21 18.44
C ASP A 164 1.93 -4.26 17.05
N LYS A 165 0.89 -3.45 16.84
CA LYS A 165 0.31 -3.20 15.52
C LYS A 165 1.14 -2.14 14.80
N VAL A 166 1.36 -2.34 13.52
CA VAL A 166 2.19 -1.46 12.71
C VAL A 166 1.56 -1.21 11.35
N ALA A 167 1.90 -0.06 10.77
CA ALA A 167 1.73 0.21 9.35
C ALA A 167 3.08 -0.01 8.65
N ALA A 168 3.07 -0.79 7.58
CA ALA A 168 4.26 -1.14 6.83
C ALA A 168 4.08 -0.94 5.33
N LEU A 169 5.05 -0.31 4.67
CA LEU A 169 5.06 -0.14 3.23
C LEU A 169 5.76 -1.34 2.57
N PRO A 170 5.13 -2.01 1.60
CA PRO A 170 5.83 -3.01 0.81
C PRO A 170 6.93 -2.33 -0.03
N ILE A 171 8.11 -2.96 -0.05
CA ILE A 171 9.23 -2.63 -0.94
C ILE A 171 9.65 -3.90 -1.68
N GLU A 172 10.45 -3.75 -2.74
CA GLU A 172 10.84 -4.87 -3.60
C GLU A 172 9.60 -5.68 -4.01
N GLU A 173 8.59 -4.92 -4.45
CA GLU A 173 7.28 -5.41 -4.89
C GLU A 173 6.48 -6.20 -3.82
N GLY A 174 6.92 -6.22 -2.55
CA GLY A 174 6.25 -6.91 -1.43
C GLY A 174 7.03 -8.10 -0.87
N ALA A 175 8.25 -8.35 -1.37
CA ALA A 175 9.17 -9.34 -0.79
C ALA A 175 9.71 -8.88 0.58
N ARG A 176 9.80 -7.56 0.78
CA ARG A 176 10.26 -6.94 2.02
C ARG A 176 9.33 -5.81 2.40
N PHE A 177 9.36 -5.41 3.66
CA PHE A 177 8.51 -4.34 4.18
C PHE A 177 9.33 -3.31 4.95
N VAL A 178 8.92 -2.06 4.86
CA VAL A 178 9.41 -0.97 5.70
C VAL A 178 8.32 -0.63 6.71
N VAL A 179 8.55 -0.91 7.99
CA VAL A 179 7.68 -0.45 9.07
C VAL A 179 7.85 1.06 9.21
N VAL A 180 6.75 1.81 9.00
CA VAL A 180 6.75 3.28 9.00
C VAL A 180 6.06 3.88 10.20
N ALA A 181 5.19 3.12 10.88
CA ALA A 181 4.54 3.57 12.09
C ALA A 181 4.13 2.40 12.99
N LYS A 182 4.17 2.64 14.29
CA LYS A 182 3.44 1.87 15.31
C LYS A 182 2.07 2.49 15.50
N LEU A 183 1.03 1.66 15.55
CA LEU A 183 -0.36 2.07 15.78
C LEU A 183 -0.72 2.05 17.26
#